data_AF-Q52ZP4-F1
#
_entry.id   AF-Q52ZP4-F1
#
_cell.length_a   1.000
_cell.length_b   1.000
_cell.length_c   1.000
_cell.angle_alpha   90.00
_cell.angle_beta   90.00
_cell.angle_gamma   90.00
#
_symmetry.space_group_name_H-M   'P 1'
#
loop_
_entity.id
_entity.type
_entity.pdbx_description
1 polymer ?
#
loop_
_entity_poly.entity_id
_entity_poly.type
_entity_poly.pdbx_seq_one_letter_code
_entity_poly.pdbx_strand_id
1 'polypeptide(L)'
;SPVCHARCIPIGKGIGAELPEVVDCSARTGLDVLAKHYADAIDFEIVFFLPDSEDDFSAYTEFLRYLGAKNRAGVAKFGNTTLFLVPPSDFLTKVLKVNGPERL
;
A
#
# COMPACT_ATOMS: atom_id res chain seq x y z
N SER A 1 -10.64 -12.68 -10.35
CA SER A 1 -9.83 -11.90 -11.31
C SER A 1 -9.05 -10.85 -10.53
N PRO A 2 -7.77 -10.59 -10.88
CA PRO A 2 -7.00 -9.52 -10.26
C PRO A 2 -7.63 -8.16 -10.57
N VAL A 3 -7.41 -7.18 -9.69
CA VAL A 3 -7.88 -5.80 -9.88
C VAL A 3 -7.14 -5.13 -11.04
N CYS A 4 -5.82 -5.24 -11.06
CA CYS A 4 -4.93 -4.75 -12.12
C CYS A 4 -3.56 -5.42 -12.01
N HIS A 5 -2.72 -5.25 -13.02
CA HIS A 5 -1.28 -5.49 -12.92
C HIS A 5 -0.58 -4.23 -12.40
N ALA A 6 0.47 -4.41 -11.62
CA ALA A 6 1.21 -3.31 -11.03
C ALA A 6 2.70 -3.63 -10.92
N ARG A 7 3.52 -2.58 -11.06
CA ARG A 7 4.95 -2.61 -10.78
C ARG A 7 5.21 -2.10 -9.37
N CYS A 8 6.06 -2.80 -8.65
CA CYS A 8 6.54 -2.40 -7.34
C CYS A 8 7.86 -1.65 -7.45
N ILE A 9 7.93 -0.45 -6.87
CA ILE A 9 9.13 0.38 -6.82
C ILE A 9 9.53 0.59 -5.35
N PRO A 10 10.69 0.09 -4.92
CA PRO A 10 11.14 0.27 -3.54
C PRO A 10 11.52 1.71 -3.22
N ILE A 11 11.23 2.15 -1.98
CA ILE A 11 11.79 3.38 -1.41
C ILE A 11 12.93 3.00 -0.45
N GLY A 12 14.08 3.68 -0.58
CA GLY A 12 15.21 3.46 0.32
C GLY A 12 15.89 2.10 0.11
N LYS A 13 16.05 1.31 1.17
CA LYS A 13 16.73 0.00 1.11
C LYS A 13 15.94 -1.06 0.33
N GLY A 14 14.66 -0.81 0.09
CA GLY A 14 13.73 -1.75 -0.54
C GLY A 14 13.25 -2.86 0.37
N ILE A 15 12.40 -3.75 -0.15
CA ILE A 15 11.90 -4.88 0.63
C ILE A 15 12.97 -5.97 0.67
N GLY A 16 13.39 -6.39 1.86
CA GLY A 16 14.34 -7.49 2.04
C GLY A 16 13.79 -8.89 1.67
N ALA A 17 12.56 -8.95 1.15
CA ALA A 17 11.82 -10.16 0.82
C ALA A 17 11.21 -10.04 -0.58
N GLU A 18 11.12 -11.16 -1.29
CA GLU A 18 10.43 -11.21 -2.59
C GLU A 18 8.91 -11.01 -2.38
N LEU A 19 8.35 -10.05 -3.10
CA LEU A 19 6.90 -9.88 -3.18
C LEU A 19 6.29 -11.04 -3.96
N PRO A 20 5.11 -11.54 -3.55
CA PRO A 20 4.41 -12.57 -4.31
C PRO A 20 3.95 -12.04 -5.68
N GLU A 21 3.76 -12.94 -6.63
CA GLU A 21 3.20 -12.64 -7.96
C GLU A 21 1.82 -11.96 -7.87
N VAL A 22 1.04 -12.34 -6.85
CA VAL A 22 -0.28 -11.76 -6.57
C VAL A 22 -0.32 -11.22 -5.15
N VAL A 23 -0.61 -9.93 -5.02
CA VAL A 23 -0.90 -9.28 -3.73
C VAL A 23 -2.41 -9.34 -3.48
N ASP A 24 -2.85 -10.30 -2.66
CA ASP A 24 -4.26 -10.47 -2.33
C ASP A 24 -4.69 -9.57 -1.16
N CYS A 25 -5.47 -8.55 -1.47
CA CYS A 25 -6.09 -7.64 -0.49
C CYS A 25 -7.27 -8.34 0.22
N SER A 26 -6.95 -9.30 1.08
CA SER A 26 -7.91 -10.14 1.81
C SER A 26 -8.74 -9.39 2.88
N ALA A 27 -8.23 -8.27 3.40
CA ALA A 27 -8.90 -7.50 4.44
C ALA A 27 -8.64 -5.99 4.32
N ARG A 28 -9.28 -5.21 5.20
CA ARG A 28 -9.10 -3.75 5.30
C ARG A 28 -8.99 -3.35 6.77
N THR A 29 -8.17 -2.35 7.07
CA THR A 29 -8.04 -1.75 8.40
C THR A 29 -8.24 -0.24 8.35
N GLY A 30 -8.67 0.37 9.44
CA GLY A 30 -8.76 1.83 9.56
C GLY A 30 -7.38 2.46 9.62
N LEU A 31 -7.20 3.62 8.99
CA LEU A 31 -5.92 4.35 9.04
C LEU A 31 -5.56 4.77 10.47
N ASP A 32 -6.54 5.01 11.34
CA ASP A 32 -6.35 5.29 12.77
C ASP A 32 -5.76 4.09 13.53
N VAL A 33 -6.20 2.87 13.21
CA VAL A 33 -5.64 1.63 13.78
C VAL A 33 -4.23 1.40 13.25
N LEU A 34 -4.02 1.62 11.95
CA LEU A 34 -2.69 1.52 11.35
C LEU A 34 -1.69 2.53 11.94
N ALA A 35 -2.13 3.75 12.25
CA ALA A 35 -1.29 4.75 12.90
C ALA A 35 -0.74 4.27 14.25
N LYS A 36 -1.55 3.54 15.03
CA LYS A 36 -1.12 2.99 16.33
C LYS A 36 -0.08 1.90 16.13
N HIS A 37 -0.32 0.97 15.20
CA HIS A 37 0.69 -0.04 14.86
C HIS A 37 1.99 0.56 14.38
N TYR A 38 1.92 1.66 13.61
CA TYR A 38 3.09 2.38 13.15
C TYR A 38 3.87 3.04 14.30
N ALA A 39 3.18 3.62 15.28
CA ALA A 39 3.83 4.23 16.44
C ALA A 39 4.61 3.21 17.30
N ASP A 40 4.13 1.96 17.33
CA ASP A 40 4.74 0.86 18.09
C ASP A 40 5.77 0.04 17.26
N ALA A 41 5.90 0.32 15.96
CA ALA A 41 6.78 -0.44 15.08
C ALA A 41 8.26 -0.08 15.29
N ILE A 42 9.12 -1.11 15.38
CA ILE A 42 10.57 -0.94 15.49
C ILE A 42 11.17 -0.56 14.12
N ASP A 43 10.68 -1.18 13.06
CA ASP A 43 11.11 -0.93 11.67
C ASP A 43 10.00 -1.32 10.69
N PHE A 44 10.03 -0.72 9.50
CA PHE A 44 9.12 -1.03 8.39
C PHE A 44 9.74 -0.58 7.07
N GLU A 45 9.31 -1.20 5.98
CA GLU A 45 9.72 -0.87 4.62
C GLU A 45 8.54 -0.25 3.85
N ILE A 46 8.84 0.66 2.93
CA ILE A 46 7.84 1.29 2.07
C ILE A 46 8.18 1.02 0.62
N VAL A 47 7.16 0.68 -0.15
CA VAL A 47 7.21 0.55 -1.61
C VAL A 47 6.05 1.28 -2.24
N PHE A 48 6.23 1.67 -3.50
CA PHE A 48 5.17 2.20 -4.32
C PHE A 48 4.69 1.16 -5.32
N PHE A 49 3.37 1.01 -5.44
CA PHE A 49 2.74 0.30 -6.55
C PHE A 49 2.29 1.30 -7.60
N LEU A 50 2.72 1.09 -8.84
CA LEU A 50 2.24 1.82 -10.02
C LEU A 50 1.52 0.86 -10.97
N PRO A 51 0.47 1.29 -11.68
CA PRO A 51 -0.12 0.46 -12.73
C PRO A 51 0.95 0.07 -13.75
N ASP A 52 0.89 -1.16 -14.24
CA ASP A 52 1.88 -1.68 -15.19
C ASP A 52 1.72 -1.04 -16.58
N SER A 53 0.46 -0.87 -17.01
CA SER A 53 0.07 -0.28 -18.30
C SER A 53 -1.04 0.77 -18.18
N GLU A 54 -1.37 1.43 -19.30
CA GLU A 54 -2.54 2.33 -19.37
C GLU A 54 -3.87 1.59 -19.12
N ASP A 55 -3.97 0.33 -19.56
CA ASP A 55 -5.16 -0.49 -19.37
C ASP A 55 -5.43 -0.77 -17.87
N ASP A 56 -4.37 -0.78 -17.06
CA ASP A 56 -4.44 -0.97 -15.60
C ASP A 56 -4.81 0.31 -14.83
N PHE A 57 -4.65 1.49 -15.46
CA PHE A 57 -4.74 2.79 -14.76
C PHE A 57 -6.11 3.06 -14.16
N SER A 58 -7.19 2.70 -14.88
CA SER A 58 -8.57 2.91 -14.43
C SER A 58 -8.88 2.08 -13.18
N ALA A 59 -8.60 0.77 -13.23
CA ALA A 59 -8.84 -0.15 -12.14
C ALA A 59 -7.98 0.16 -10.91
N TYR A 60 -6.70 0.49 -11.13
CA TYR A 60 -5.80 0.97 -10.08
C TYR A 60 -6.38 2.22 -9.37
N THR A 61 -6.78 3.23 -10.14
CA THR A 61 -7.32 4.48 -9.58
C THR A 61 -8.65 4.27 -8.84
N GLU A 62 -9.52 3.40 -9.35
CA GLU A 62 -10.76 3.04 -8.68
C GLU A 62 -10.52 2.33 -7.34
N PHE A 63 -9.53 1.43 -7.29
CA PHE A 63 -9.13 0.77 -6.06
C PHE A 63 -8.60 1.75 -5.01
N LEU A 64 -7.78 2.73 -5.41
CA LEU A 64 -7.34 3.80 -4.50
C LEU A 64 -8.50 4.62 -3.96
N ARG A 65 -9.44 5.01 -4.83
CA ARG A 65 -10.63 5.75 -4.42
C ARG A 65 -11.47 4.94 -3.44
N TYR A 66 -11.63 3.65 -3.68
CA TYR A 66 -12.38 2.75 -2.80
C TYR A 66 -11.80 2.68 -1.38
N LEU A 67 -10.47 2.60 -1.26
CA LEU A 67 -9.78 2.62 0.04
C LEU A 67 -9.84 4.00 0.70
N GLY A 68 -9.50 5.04 -0.07
CA GLY A 68 -9.42 6.43 0.41
C GLY A 68 -10.76 6.97 0.90
N ALA A 69 -11.85 6.70 0.17
CA ALA A 69 -13.20 7.15 0.53
C ALA A 69 -13.69 6.61 1.89
N LYS A 70 -13.05 5.54 2.40
CA LYS A 70 -13.40 4.92 3.69
C LYS A 70 -12.36 5.16 4.78
N ASN A 71 -11.33 5.97 4.51
CA ASN A 71 -10.16 6.14 5.39
C ASN A 71 -9.59 4.78 5.84
N ARG A 72 -9.41 3.86 4.87
CA ARG A 72 -8.92 2.50 5.13
C ARG A 72 -7.68 2.20 4.31
N ALA A 73 -6.83 1.34 4.86
CA ALA A 73 -5.80 0.64 4.12
C ALA A 73 -6.27 -0.79 3.78
N GLY A 74 -5.84 -1.31 2.65
CA GLY A 74 -5.92 -2.74 2.35
C GLY A 74 -4.92 -3.53 3.19
N VAL A 75 -5.20 -4.80 3.45
CA VAL A 75 -4.32 -5.72 4.18
C VAL A 75 -4.07 -6.94 3.31
N ALA A 76 -2.81 -7.18 2.98
CA ALA A 76 -2.32 -8.37 2.32
C ALA A 76 -1.30 -9.07 3.20
N LYS A 77 -1.19 -10.40 3.08
CA LYS A 77 -0.22 -11.19 3.83
C LYS A 77 0.60 -12.05 2.88
N PHE A 78 1.90 -12.11 3.11
CA PHE A 78 2.79 -13.05 2.43
C PHE A 78 3.80 -13.59 3.44
N GLY A 79 3.82 -14.92 3.59
CA GLY A 79 4.57 -15.58 4.66
C GLY A 79 4.20 -15.02 6.04
N ASN A 80 5.20 -14.52 6.76
CA ASN A 80 5.05 -13.89 8.09
C ASN A 80 4.92 -12.36 8.03
N THR A 81 4.93 -11.77 6.83
CA THR A 81 4.90 -10.32 6.63
C THR A 81 3.47 -9.86 6.33
N THR A 82 3.07 -8.75 6.95
CA THR A 82 1.81 -8.06 6.64
C THR A 82 2.11 -6.81 5.84
N LEU A 83 1.48 -6.69 4.68
CA LEU A 83 1.55 -5.51 3.81
C LEU A 83 0.27 -4.70 3.94
N PHE A 84 0.43 -3.40 4.15
CA PHE A 84 -0.68 -2.45 4.17
C PHE A 84 -0.68 -1.65 2.87
N LEU A 85 -1.77 -1.74 2.11
CA LEU A 85 -1.98 -0.97 0.89
C LEU A 85 -2.63 0.36 1.27
N VAL A 86 -1.83 1.42 1.37
CA VAL A 86 -2.26 2.72 1.88
C VAL A 86 -2.58 3.66 0.71
N PRO A 87 -3.84 4.09 0.52
CA PRO A 87 -4.16 5.03 -0.56
C PRO A 87 -3.53 6.40 -0.29
N PRO A 88 -3.23 7.18 -1.34
CA PRO A 88 -2.76 8.55 -1.18
C PRO A 88 -3.67 9.38 -0.28
N SER A 89 -3.09 9.94 0.77
CA SER A 89 -3.76 10.77 1.77
C SER A 89 -2.74 11.45 2.67
N ASP A 90 -3.22 12.37 3.51
CA ASP A 90 -2.45 13.00 4.60
C ASP A 90 -1.75 11.99 5.52
N PHE A 91 -2.19 10.74 5.56
CA PHE A 91 -1.55 9.68 6.33
C PHE A 91 -0.10 9.44 5.89
N LEU A 92 0.18 9.50 4.59
CA LEU A 92 1.52 9.26 4.04
C LEU A 92 2.54 10.29 4.56
N THR A 93 2.14 11.56 4.64
CA THR A 93 3.02 12.65 5.06
C THR A 93 3.03 12.85 6.58
N LYS A 94 1.87 12.76 7.23
CA LYS A 94 1.73 13.04 8.67
C LYS A 94 2.08 11.86 9.57
N VAL A 95 1.85 10.62 9.11
CA VAL A 95 2.11 9.40 9.90
C VAL A 95 3.36 8.70 9.37
N LEU A 96 3.36 8.30 8.10
CA LEU A 96 4.49 7.57 7.52
C LEU A 96 5.71 8.45 7.22
N LYS A 97 5.56 9.78 7.28
CA LYS A 97 6.63 10.78 7.02
C LYS A 97 7.31 10.58 5.65
N VAL A 98 6.56 10.09 4.66
CA VAL A 98 7.04 9.91 3.29
C VAL A 98 7.01 11.26 2.57
N ASN A 99 8.15 11.68 2.05
CA ASN A 99 8.26 12.84 1.17
C ASN A 99 8.31 12.34 -0.29
N GLY A 100 7.25 12.54 -1.06
CA GLY A 100 7.17 12.06 -2.44
C GLY A 100 5.78 12.23 -3.08
N PRO A 101 5.61 11.89 -4.38
CA PRO A 101 4.33 11.98 -5.06
C PRO A 101 3.29 11.04 -4.44
N GLU A 102 2.03 11.48 -4.43
CA GLU A 102 0.87 10.72 -3.96
C GLU A 102 0.67 9.42 -4.79
N ARG A 103 1.08 8.27 -4.24
CA ARG A 103 1.00 6.92 -4.84
C ARG A 103 0.64 5.87 -3.78
N LEU A 104 0.16 4.70 -4.23
CA LEU A 104 -0.09 3.52 -3.38
C LEU A 104 1.20 2.92 -2.86
#